data_AF-A0A920HHX3-F1
#
_entry.id   AF-A0A920HHX3-F1
#
_cell.length_a   1.000
_cell.length_b   1.000
_cell.length_c   1.000
_cell.angle_alpha   90.00
_cell.angle_beta   90.00
_cell.angle_gamma   90.00
#
_symmetry.space_group_name_H-M   'P 1'
#
loop_
_entity.id
_entity.type
_entity.pdbx_description
1 polymer ?
#
loop_
_entity_poly.entity_id
_entity_poly.type
_entity_poly.pdbx_seq_one_letter_code
_entity_poly.pdbx_strand_id
1 'polypeptide(L)' 'MITFSKVDVHYVGSIAFYLKDEITRVGKKYNIKTGRFIQRPITGLVDYHKRNILN' A
#
# COMPACT_ATOMS: atom_id res chain seq x y z
N MET A 1 -21.85 11.62 1.91
CA MET A 1 -20.73 11.92 2.83
C MET A 1 -19.88 10.65 2.95
N ILE A 2 -18.71 10.61 2.31
CA ILE A 2 -17.83 9.42 2.32
C ILE A 2 -17.03 9.44 3.62
N THR A 3 -17.30 8.50 4.52
CA THR A 3 -16.55 8.33 5.77
C THR A 3 -15.35 7.42 5.49
N PHE A 4 -14.12 7.93 5.63
CA PHE A 4 -12.87 7.19 5.42
C PHE A 4 -12.71 5.94 6.31
N SER A 5 -13.54 5.78 7.32
CA SER A 5 -13.55 4.66 8.26
C SER A 5 -13.94 3.31 7.66
N LYS A 6 -14.40 3.25 6.39
CA LYS A 6 -14.78 1.99 5.72
C LYS A 6 -13.81 1.50 4.64
N VAL A 7 -12.73 2.23 4.36
CA VAL A 7 -11.81 1.90 3.27
C VAL A 7 -10.37 1.84 3.74
N ASP A 8 -9.63 0.84 3.26
CA ASP A 8 -8.22 0.67 3.57
C ASP A 8 -7.38 1.59 2.68
N VAL A 9 -6.48 2.36 3.30
CA VAL A 9 -5.58 3.25 2.58
C VAL A 9 -4.29 2.52 2.27
N HIS A 10 -4.02 2.30 0.99
CA HIS A 10 -2.81 1.65 0.49
C HIS A 10 -1.77 2.69 0.07
N TYR A 11 -0.50 2.41 0.31
CA TYR A 11 0.62 3.32 0.06
C TYR A 11 1.59 2.73 -0.96
N VAL A 12 2.12 3.57 -1.83
CA VAL A 12 3.10 3.19 -2.87
C VAL A 12 4.32 4.10 -2.81
N GLY A 13 5.47 3.55 -3.20
CA GLY A 13 6.74 4.28 -3.29
C GLY A 13 7.69 4.05 -2.12
N SER A 14 8.96 4.38 -2.32
CA SER A 14 10.05 4.14 -1.38
C SER A 14 9.87 4.90 -0.07
N ILE A 15 9.48 6.17 -0.12
CA ILE A 15 9.29 7.02 1.06
C ILE A 15 8.21 6.44 1.97
N ALA A 16 7.05 6.10 1.42
CA ALA A 16 5.96 5.54 2.21
C ALA A 16 6.31 4.15 2.78
N PHE A 17 7.09 3.35 2.05
CA PHE A 17 7.57 2.05 2.52
C PHE A 17 8.54 2.18 3.70
N TYR A 18 9.49 3.12 3.64
CA TYR A 18 10.45 3.35 4.74
C TYR A 18 9.81 4.05 5.94
N LEU A 19 8.78 4.87 5.73
CA LEU A 19 8.05 5.57 6.79
C LEU A 19 6.79 4.82 7.25
N LYS A 20 6.65 3.53 6.95
CA LYS A 20 5.43 2.76 7.24
C LYS A 20 5.00 2.84 8.71
N ASP A 21 5.97 2.78 9.63
CA ASP A 21 5.69 2.73 11.07
C ASP A 21 5.14 4.08 11.55
N GLU A 22 5.70 5.17 11.04
CA GLU A 22 5.24 6.53 11.30
C GLU A 22 3.87 6.79 10.69
N ILE A 23 3.65 6.37 9.44
CA ILE A 23 2.37 6.50 8.74
C ILE A 23 1.29 5.69 9.46
N THR A 24 1.57 4.47 9.91
CA THR A 24 0.62 3.66 10.67
C THR A 24 0.34 4.26 12.06
N ARG A 25 1.36 4.79 12.75
CA ARG A 25 1.19 5.46 14.04
C ARG A 25 0.27 6.68 13.93
N VAL A 26 0.52 7.53 12.95
CA VAL A 26 -0.32 8.71 12.67
C VAL A 26 -1.70 8.28 12.19
N GLY A 27 -1.80 7.27 11.31
CA GLY A 27 -3.06 6.75 10.81
C GLY A 27 -4.01 6.28 11.91
N LYS A 28 -3.48 5.59 12.94
CA LYS A 28 -4.27 5.20 14.13
C LYS A 28 -4.90 6.40 14.85
N LYS A 29 -4.18 7.52 14.97
CA LYS A 29 -4.68 8.74 15.61
C LYS A 29 -5.86 9.36 14.85
N TYR A 30 -5.88 9.20 13.53
CA TYR A 30 -6.92 9.75 12.65
C TYR A 30 -8.00 8.72 12.26
N ASN A 31 -8.04 7.55 12.92
CA ASN A 31 -8.93 6.44 12.55
C ASN A 31 -8.82 6.03 11.06
N ILE A 32 -7.61 6.15 10.50
CA ILE A 32 -7.29 5.70 9.15
C ILE A 32 -6.83 4.25 9.22
N LYS A 33 -7.51 3.37 8.50
CA LYS A 33 -7.09 1.97 8.35
C LYS A 33 -6.00 1.87 7.29
N THR A 34 -4.74 1.87 7.73
CA THR A 34 -3.59 1.71 6.84
C THR A 34 -3.49 0.26 6.34
N GLY A 35 -3.46 0.09 5.03
CA GLY A 35 -3.38 -1.21 4.35
C GLY A 35 -1.95 -1.54 3.92
N ARG A 36 -1.81 -1.97 2.66
CA ARG A 36 -0.53 -2.41 2.07
C ARG A 36 0.41 -1.24 1.78
N PHE A 37 1.69 -1.46 2.01
CA PHE A 37 2.78 -0.58 1.59
C PHE A 37 3.58 -1.27 0.49
N ILE A 38 3.64 -0.67 -0.70
CA ILE A 38 4.30 -1.23 -1.89
C ILE A 38 5.49 -0.34 -2.26
N GLN A 39 6.71 -0.83 -2.06
CA GLN A 39 7.93 -0.06 -2.36
C GLN A 39 8.09 0.21 -3.87
N ARG A 40 7.90 -0.82 -4.69
CA ARG A 40 8.06 -0.77 -6.16
C ARG A 40 6.76 -1.24 -6.80
N PRO A 41 5.93 -0.35 -7.35
CA PRO A 41 4.62 -0.73 -7.90
C PRO A 41 4.72 -1.67 -9.11
N ILE A 42 5.85 -1.61 -9.84
CA ILE A 42 6.10 -2.45 -11.02
C ILE A 42 6.23 -3.96 -10.68
N THR A 43 6.56 -4.31 -9.43
CA THR A 43 6.84 -5.70 -9.03
C THR A 43 5.65 -6.62 -9.31
N GLY A 44 4.42 -6.17 -9.02
CA GLY A 44 3.22 -6.97 -9.27
C GLY A 44 2.98 -7.23 -10.75
N LEU A 45 3.30 -6.26 -11.62
CA LEU A 45 3.18 -6.40 -13.06
C LEU A 45 4.24 -7.36 -13.62
N VAL A 46 5.48 -7.26 -13.13
CA VAL A 46 6.58 -8.15 -13.52
C VAL A 46 6.26 -9.59 -13.13
N ASP A 47 5.78 -9.82 -11.91
CA ASP A 47 5.40 -11.16 -11.45
C ASP A 47 4.24 -11.74 -12.26
N TYR A 48 3.27 -10.92 -12.66
CA TYR A 48 2.20 -11.34 -13.55
C TYR A 48 2.74 -11.78 -14.92
N HIS A 49 3.61 -10.98 -15.54
CA HIS A 49 4.18 -11.31 -16.84
C HIS A 49 5.10 -12.54 -16.77
N LYS A 50 5.92 -12.68 -15.72
CA LYS A 50 6.74 -13.88 -15.51
C LYS A 50 5.90 -15.16 -15.44
N ARG A 51 4.76 -15.11 -14.75
CA ARG A 51 3.85 -16.26 -14.62
C ARG A 51 3.10 -16.60 -15.91
N ASN A 52 2.79 -15.60 -16.74
CA ASN A 52 1.96 -15.79 -17.95
C ASN A 52 2.78 -15.95 -19.25
N ILE A 53 4.06 -15.55 -19.27
CA ILE A 53 4.94 -15.71 -20.45
C ILE A 53 5.69 -17.06 -20.42
N LEU A 54 5.81 -17.70 -19.24
CA LEU A 54 6.39 -19.05 -19.11
C LEU A 54 5.36 -20.18 -19.30
N ASN A 55 4.22 -19.89 -19.93
CA ASN A 55 3.15 -20.86 -20.18
C ASN A 55 2.87 -21.01 -21.67
#